data_AF-A0AAN8GRT2-F1
#
_entry.id   AF-A0AAN8GRT2-F1
#
_cell.length_a   1.000
_cell.length_b   1.000
_cell.length_c   1.000
_cell.angle_alpha   90.00
_cell.angle_beta   90.00
_cell.angle_gamma   90.00
#
_symmetry.space_group_name_H-M   'P 1'
#
loop_
_entity.id
_entity.type
_entity.pdbx_description
1 polymer ?
#
loop_
_entity_poly.entity_id
_entity_poly.type
_entity_poly.pdbx_seq_one_letter_code
_entity_poly.pdbx_strand_id
1 'polypeptide(L)'
;MVITVEPSQERTDEASEMVVFVLHSLKNQRENHMMGESGDEEEEEDISRGLQFPLSHLQALLQLQKAEQLTVDQLQLPTEEEKCSLVLALWSESLLEVL
;
A
#
# COMPACT_ATOMS: atom_id res chain seq x y z
N MET A 1 4.19 -7.61 1.58
CA MET A 1 3.13 -6.70 1.09
C MET A 1 2.46 -7.32 -0.14
N VAL A 2 1.19 -7.00 -0.35
CA VAL A 2 0.41 -7.33 -1.56
C VAL A 2 0.09 -6.02 -2.28
N ILE A 3 0.24 -6.00 -3.60
CA ILE A 3 -0.04 -4.81 -4.43
C ILE A 3 -1.27 -5.12 -5.28
N THR A 4 -2.32 -4.30 -5.20
CA THR A 4 -3.52 -4.39 -6.05
C THR A 4 -3.73 -3.08 -6.82
N VAL A 5 -4.47 -3.17 -7.92
CA VAL A 5 -4.86 -2.00 -8.72
C VAL A 5 -6.37 -2.02 -8.86
N GLU A 6 -7.01 -0.99 -8.35
CA GLU A 6 -8.47 -0.91 -8.23
C GLU A 6 -8.96 0.48 -8.64
N PRO A 7 -10.22 0.62 -9.08
CA PRO A 7 -10.81 1.93 -9.35
C PRO A 7 -10.91 2.75 -8.06
N SER A 8 -10.57 4.04 -8.12
CA SER A 8 -10.74 4.96 -7.01
C SER A 8 -12.23 5.06 -6.66
N GLN A 9 -12.54 5.00 -5.36
CA GLN A 9 -13.93 5.08 -4.88
C GLN A 9 -14.38 6.52 -4.62
N GLU A 10 -13.57 7.52 -4.96
CA GLU A 10 -13.78 8.89 -4.49
C GLU A 10 -14.84 9.70 -5.24
N ARG A 11 -15.30 9.30 -6.45
CA ARG A 11 -16.37 10.03 -7.16
C ARG A 11 -17.18 9.12 -8.09
N THR A 12 -18.50 9.13 -7.94
CA THR A 12 -19.43 8.37 -8.79
C THR A 12 -19.72 9.02 -10.15
N ASP A 13 -19.35 10.29 -10.34
CA ASP A 13 -19.70 11.09 -11.54
C ASP A 13 -18.54 11.28 -12.53
N GLU A 14 -17.31 10.90 -12.16
CA GLU A 14 -16.12 10.99 -13.02
C GLU A 14 -15.62 9.59 -13.40
N ALA A 15 -14.91 9.45 -14.53
CA ALA A 15 -14.31 8.19 -14.92
C ALA A 15 -13.37 7.70 -13.81
N SER A 16 -13.65 6.52 -13.24
CA SER A 16 -12.93 6.01 -12.08
C SER A 16 -11.44 5.87 -12.40
N GLU A 17 -10.60 6.69 -11.77
CA GLU A 17 -9.16 6.63 -11.94
C GLU A 17 -8.62 5.36 -11.28
N MET A 18 -7.69 4.65 -11.94
CA MET A 18 -7.06 3.48 -11.35
C MET A 18 -6.01 3.93 -10.33
N VAL A 19 -6.08 3.37 -9.12
CA VAL A 19 -5.12 3.64 -8.03
C VAL A 19 -4.46 2.34 -7.59
N VAL A 20 -3.26 2.45 -7.03
CA VAL A 20 -2.50 1.31 -6.53
C VAL A 20 -2.66 1.23 -5.02
N PHE A 21 -3.05 0.06 -4.52
CA PHE A 21 -3.12 -0.23 -3.10
C PHE A 21 -1.97 -1.13 -2.67
N VAL A 22 -1.36 -0.80 -1.53
CA VAL A 22 -0.36 -1.65 -0.87
C VAL A 22 -0.94 -2.14 0.45
N LEU A 23 -1.24 -3.43 0.48
CA LEU A 23 -1.85 -4.13 1.63
C LEU A 23 -0.79 -4.94 2.39
N HIS A 24 -0.95 -5.05 3.69
CA HIS A 24 -0.09 -5.86 4.55
C HIS A 24 -0.84 -6.42 5.75
N SER A 25 -0.28 -7.46 6.37
CA SER A 25 -0.88 -8.14 7.51
C SER A 25 -0.19 -7.85 8.85
N LEU A 26 0.77 -6.91 8.89
CA LEU A 26 1.56 -6.60 10.09
C LEU A 26 0.70 -6.14 11.28
N LYS A 27 -0.42 -5.49 10.99
CA LYS A 27 -1.39 -4.99 11.98
C LYS A 27 -2.63 -5.88 12.12
N ASN A 28 -2.65 -7.07 11.49
CA ASN A 28 -3.80 -7.95 11.59
C ASN A 28 -3.98 -8.45 13.02
N GLN A 29 -5.22 -8.42 13.50
CA GLN A 29 -5.57 -8.94 14.81
C GLN A 29 -5.54 -10.47 14.78
N ARG A 30 -4.59 -11.05 15.51
CA ARG A 30 -4.45 -12.50 15.62
C ARG A 30 -5.68 -13.16 16.24
N GLU A 31 -6.39 -12.45 17.11
CA GLU A 31 -7.56 -12.93 17.85
C GLU A 31 -8.70 -13.33 16.92
N ASN A 32 -8.86 -12.63 15.79
CA ASN A 32 -9.93 -12.86 14.81
C ASN A 32 -9.51 -13.80 13.66
N HIS A 33 -8.27 -14.29 13.67
CA HIS A 33 -7.75 -15.14 12.60
C HIS A 33 -8.43 -16.51 12.60
N MET A 34 -9.08 -16.87 11.47
CA MET A 34 -9.84 -18.12 11.26
C MET A 34 -11.17 -18.23 12.04
N MET A 35 -11.63 -17.16 12.69
CA MET A 35 -12.92 -17.15 13.40
C MET A 35 -14.12 -16.83 12.48
N GLY A 36 -13.84 -16.39 11.25
CA GLY A 36 -14.85 -15.79 10.38
C GLY A 36 -15.14 -14.35 10.84
N GLU A 37 -16.03 -13.68 10.11
CA GLU A 37 -16.54 -12.39 10.51
C GLU A 37 -17.50 -12.64 11.69
N SER A 38 -17.03 -12.40 12.92
CA SER A 38 -17.92 -12.33 14.08
C SER A 38 -18.86 -11.16 13.81
N GLY A 39 -20.16 -11.43 13.65
CA GLY A 39 -21.19 -10.48 13.20
C GLY A 39 -21.50 -9.31 14.13
N ASP A 40 -20.53 -8.90 14.95
CA ASP A 40 -20.53 -7.65 15.68
C ASP A 40 -19.81 -6.61 14.78
N GLU A 41 -20.54 -6.10 13.79
CA GLU A 41 -20.15 -5.03 12.85
C GLU A 41 -19.73 -3.71 13.55
N GLU A 42 -19.80 -3.66 14.89
CA GLU A 42 -19.46 -2.51 15.72
C GLU A 42 -17.94 -2.38 16.00
N GLU A 43 -17.15 -3.42 15.72
CA GLU A 43 -15.67 -3.44 15.85
C GLU A 43 -14.93 -3.42 14.50
N GLU A 44 -15.53 -2.85 13.44
CA GLU A 44 -14.74 -2.39 12.27
C GLU A 44 -13.94 -1.13 12.64
N GLU A 45 -13.14 -1.20 13.70
CA GLU A 45 -12.13 -0.18 13.98
C GLU A 45 -11.09 -0.23 12.87
N ASP A 46 -11.20 0.72 11.93
CA ASP A 46 -10.13 1.13 11.02
C ASP A 46 -9.40 -0.05 10.36
N ILE A 47 -10.11 -0.89 9.61
CA ILE A 47 -9.46 -1.78 8.64
C ILE A 47 -8.80 -0.87 7.61
N SER A 48 -7.55 -0.45 7.90
CA SER A 48 -6.80 0.46 7.05
C SER A 48 -6.78 -0.16 5.66
N ARG A 49 -7.33 0.53 4.66
CA ARG A 49 -7.41 0.07 3.26
C ARG A 49 -6.03 -0.08 2.59
N GLY A 50 -4.96 -0.12 3.37
CA GLY A 50 -3.58 -0.04 2.91
C GLY A 50 -3.16 1.37 2.53
N LEU A 51 -1.92 1.47 2.07
CA LEU A 51 -1.39 2.70 1.49
C LEU A 51 -1.91 2.84 0.05
N GLN A 52 -2.30 4.05 -0.33
CA GLN A 52 -2.69 4.37 -1.71
C GLN A 52 -1.60 5.16 -2.42
N PHE A 53 -1.36 4.82 -3.68
CA PHE A 53 -0.46 5.53 -4.56
C PHE A 53 -1.09 5.74 -5.95
N PRO A 54 -0.68 6.80 -6.67
CA PRO A 54 -1.05 6.97 -8.08
C PRO A 54 -0.56 5.79 -8.93
N LEU A 55 -1.25 5.50 -10.03
CA LEU A 55 -0.87 4.41 -10.95
C LEU A 55 0.58 4.50 -11.46
N SER A 56 1.12 5.72 -11.57
CA SER A 56 2.52 5.96 -11.96
C SER A 56 3.54 5.29 -11.03
N HIS A 57 3.18 5.00 -9.78
CA HIS A 57 4.07 4.40 -8.78
C HIS A 57 4.16 2.87 -8.89
N LEU A 58 3.31 2.23 -9.70
CA LEU A 58 3.24 0.77 -9.81
C LEU A 58 4.59 0.13 -10.17
N GLN A 59 5.33 0.69 -11.13
CA GLN A 59 6.62 0.11 -11.54
C GLN A 59 7.66 0.17 -10.42
N ALA A 60 7.70 1.26 -9.65
CA ALA A 60 8.62 1.41 -8.52
C ALA A 60 8.26 0.44 -7.37
N LEU A 61 6.97 0.25 -7.09
CA LEU A 61 6.50 -0.74 -6.13
C LEU A 61 6.86 -2.18 -6.53
N LEU A 62 6.70 -2.52 -7.80
CA LEU A 62 7.09 -3.84 -8.33
C LEU A 62 8.62 -4.05 -8.33
N GLN A 63 9.42 -2.99 -8.44
CA GLN A 63 10.87 -3.10 -8.24
C GLN A 63 11.21 -3.46 -6.80
N LEU A 64 10.64 -2.74 -5.84
CA LEU A 64 10.87 -3.00 -4.41
C LEU A 64 10.44 -4.41 -4.01
N GLN A 65 9.37 -4.94 -4.61
CA GLN A 65 8.93 -6.31 -4.32
C GLN A 65 9.90 -7.40 -4.85
N LYS A 66 10.66 -7.10 -5.90
CA LYS A 66 11.57 -8.07 -6.56
C LYS A 66 13.01 -7.95 -6.08
N ALA A 67 13.41 -6.76 -5.66
CA ALA A 67 14.77 -6.49 -5.19
C ALA A 67 14.92 -6.90 -3.72
N GLU A 68 16.07 -7.49 -3.37
CA GLU A 68 16.44 -7.72 -1.98
C GLU A 68 16.92 -6.42 -1.30
N GLN A 69 17.66 -5.60 -2.06
CA GLN A 69 18.11 -4.27 -1.66
C GLN A 69 18.04 -3.35 -2.88
N LEU A 70 17.66 -2.09 -2.65
CA LEU A 70 17.53 -1.09 -3.71
C LEU A 70 17.84 0.29 -3.13
N THR A 71 18.66 1.06 -3.83
CA THR A 71 18.94 2.45 -3.47
C THR A 71 17.78 3.34 -3.94
N VAL A 72 17.46 4.38 -3.16
CA VAL A 72 16.30 5.25 -3.42
C VAL A 72 16.41 5.94 -4.78
N ASP A 73 17.61 6.31 -5.20
CA ASP A 73 17.90 6.94 -6.50
C ASP A 73 17.54 6.05 -7.71
N GLN A 74 17.58 4.73 -7.56
CA GLN A 74 17.28 3.75 -8.63
C GLN A 74 15.79 3.49 -8.84
N LEU A 75 14.91 3.95 -7.94
CA LEU A 75 13.47 3.81 -8.11
C LEU A 75 13.01 4.46 -9.42
N GLN A 76 12.21 3.74 -10.20
CA GLN A 76 11.61 4.28 -11.43
C GLN A 76 10.44 5.21 -11.12
N LEU A 77 10.77 6.39 -10.60
CA LEU A 77 9.90 7.54 -10.44
C LEU A 77 10.60 8.78 -10.99
N PRO A 78 9.85 9.76 -11.53
CA PRO A 78 10.45 10.86 -12.26
C PRO A 78 11.13 11.88 -11.35
N THR A 79 10.63 12.10 -10.13
CA THR A 79 11.19 13.10 -9.19
C THR A 79 11.78 12.47 -7.94
N GLU A 80 12.78 13.12 -7.33
CA GLU A 80 13.33 12.69 -6.05
C GLU A 80 12.31 12.79 -4.90
N GLU A 81 11.40 13.78 -4.98
CA GLU A 81 10.32 13.96 -4.01
C GLU A 81 9.37 12.77 -4.00
N GLU A 82 8.92 12.30 -5.17
CA GLU A 82 8.07 11.10 -5.27
C GLU A 82 8.79 9.84 -4.77
N LYS A 83 10.09 9.69 -5.10
CA LYS A 83 10.91 8.58 -4.59
C LYS A 83 10.95 8.57 -3.07
N CYS A 84 11.24 9.72 -2.45
CA CYS A 84 11.31 9.85 -1.00
C CYS A 84 9.93 9.64 -0.37
N SER A 85 8.88 10.24 -0.93
CA SER A 85 7.50 10.08 -0.44
C SER A 85 7.05 8.62 -0.42
N LEU A 86 7.28 7.89 -1.52
CA LEU A 86 7.00 6.46 -1.62
C LEU A 86 7.72 5.66 -0.53
N VAL A 87 9.03 5.86 -0.39
CA VAL A 87 9.84 5.12 0.58
C VAL A 87 9.44 5.45 2.02
N LEU A 88 9.17 6.72 2.32
CA LEU A 88 8.74 7.16 3.65
C LEU A 88 7.39 6.54 4.03
N ALA A 89 6.42 6.52 3.10
CA ALA A 89 5.10 5.92 3.35
C ALA A 89 5.20 4.41 3.64
N LEU A 90 6.02 3.69 2.87
CA LEU A 90 6.24 2.26 3.10
C LEU A 90 7.01 2.01 4.40
N TRP A 91 8.02 2.82 4.69
CA TRP A 91 8.82 2.73 5.91
C TRP A 91 8.00 3.03 7.17
N SER A 92 7.08 4.02 7.14
CA SER A 92 6.20 4.32 8.27
C SER A 92 5.26 3.18 8.62
N GLU A 93 4.93 2.32 7.64
CA GLU A 93 4.17 1.08 7.84
C GLU A 93 5.06 -0.14 8.15
N SER A 94 6.34 0.06 8.44
CA SER A 94 7.33 -1.00 8.73
C SER A 94 7.48 -2.02 7.59
N LEU A 95 7.26 -1.59 6.35
CA LEU A 95 7.38 -2.44 5.16
C LEU A 95 8.78 -2.44 4.54
N LEU A 96 9.65 -1.51 4.99
CA LEU A 96 11.02 -1.37 4.52
C LEU A 96 11.99 -1.31 5.70
N GLU A 97 13.17 -1.86 5.49
CA GLU A 97 14.33 -1.73 6.38
C GLU A 97 15.40 -0.89 5.69
N VAL A 98 16.07 -0.01 6.44
CA VAL A 98 17.15 0.84 5.94
C VAL A 98 18.47 0.30 6.46
N LEU A 99 19.42 0.07 5.55
CA LEU A 99 20.74 -0.50 5.81
C LEU A 99 21.86 0.55 5.72
#